data_AF-A0A031G772-F1
#
_entry.id   AF-A0A031G772-F1
#
_cell.length_a   1.000
_cell.length_b   1.000
_cell.length_c   1.000
_cell.angle_alpha   90.00
_cell.angle_beta   90.00
_cell.angle_gamma   90.00
#
_symmetry.space_group_name_H-M   'P 1'
#
loop_
_entity.id
_entity.type
_entity.pdbx_description
1 polymer ?
#
loop_
_entity_poly.entity_id
_entity_poly.type
_entity_poly.pdbx_seq_one_letter_code
_entity_poly.pdbx_strand_id
1 'polypeptide(L)'
;MSSTTRFPDLPATYRKALKTWRPVILYFANEHCPACEWAGPVFREVAEPYRHRANIYMLNTRESPRHPLVTGTPTVLFYKNGKLLKKLKGIGTEETLTADFARHIGRTRATVVQQKPRHDLGWLRRTLRNLCTIPRAQSRRQHATSL
;
A
#
# COMPACT_ATOMS: atom_id res chain seq x y z
N MET A 1 19.88 -1.84 27.32
CA MET A 1 20.41 -0.53 26.88
C MET A 1 19.49 0.00 25.78
N SER A 2 18.63 0.97 26.10
CA SER A 2 17.64 1.52 25.15
C SER A 2 18.28 2.59 24.29
N SER A 3 18.81 2.20 23.14
CA SER A 3 19.30 3.15 22.13
C SER A 3 18.11 3.84 21.45
N THR A 4 17.64 4.94 22.04
CA THR A 4 16.62 5.80 21.44
C THR A 4 17.27 6.55 20.27
N THR A 5 17.13 6.03 19.04
CA THR A 5 17.51 6.78 17.83
C THR A 5 16.80 8.14 17.85
N ARG A 6 17.56 9.24 17.81
CA ARG A 6 16.98 10.58 17.75
C ARG A 6 16.78 10.97 16.29
N PHE A 7 15.77 11.80 16.04
CA PHE A 7 15.45 12.32 14.71
C PHE A 7 16.66 12.89 13.92
N PRO A 8 17.59 13.65 14.53
CA PRO A 8 18.74 14.21 13.81
C PRO A 8 19.70 13.16 13.25
N ASP A 9 19.75 11.97 13.85
CA ASP A 9 20.67 10.89 13.50
C ASP A 9 20.19 10.07 12.30
N LEU A 10 18.98 10.35 11.80
CA LEU A 10 18.41 9.65 10.66
C LEU A 10 19.03 10.13 9.33
N PRO A 11 19.19 9.23 8.34
CA PRO A 11 19.51 9.61 6.97
C PRO A 11 18.66 10.77 6.44
N ALA A 12 19.25 11.62 5.59
CA ALA A 12 18.61 12.83 5.09
C ALA A 12 17.23 12.57 4.46
N THR A 13 17.07 11.46 3.75
CA THR A 13 15.80 11.03 3.14
C THR A 13 14.68 10.90 4.17
N TYR A 14 14.93 10.22 5.30
CA TYR A 14 13.94 10.07 6.36
C TYR A 14 13.69 11.38 7.08
N ARG A 15 14.74 12.18 7.36
CA ARG A 15 14.57 13.51 7.95
C ARG A 15 13.66 14.40 7.10
N LYS A 16 13.79 14.35 5.77
CA LYS A 16 12.91 15.07 4.84
C LYS A 16 11.47 14.53 4.90
N ALA A 17 11.28 13.21 4.80
CA ALA A 17 9.94 12.60 4.81
C ALA A 17 9.15 12.86 6.11
N LEU A 18 9.86 12.95 7.23
CA LEU A 18 9.30 13.17 8.57
C LEU A 18 9.08 14.65 8.93
N LYS A 19 9.55 15.60 8.10
CA LYS A 19 9.28 17.04 8.25
C LYS A 19 7.88 17.37 7.72
N THR A 20 6.87 16.90 8.43
CA THR A 20 5.45 17.11 8.11
C THR A 20 4.61 17.09 9.38
N TRP A 21 3.47 17.76 9.34
CA TRP A 21 2.47 17.72 10.41
C TRP A 21 1.64 16.43 10.38
N ARG A 22 1.56 15.77 9.22
CA ARG A 22 0.83 14.51 9.06
C ARG A 22 1.61 13.35 9.71
N PRO A 23 0.96 12.37 10.34
CA PRO A 23 1.61 11.14 10.76
C PRO A 23 2.31 10.47 9.57
N VAL A 24 3.46 9.85 9.82
CA VAL A 24 4.25 9.14 8.82
C VAL A 24 4.38 7.69 9.21
N ILE A 25 4.03 6.78 8.30
CA ILE A 25 4.12 5.35 8.51
C ILE A 25 5.10 4.79 7.48
N LEU A 26 6.14 4.13 7.96
CA LEU A 26 7.16 3.49 7.14
C LEU A 26 7.04 1.97 7.29
N TYR A 27 6.68 1.28 6.22
CA TYR A 27 6.70 -0.18 6.12
C TYR A 27 7.97 -0.61 5.39
N PHE A 28 8.87 -1.30 6.08
CA PHE A 28 10.12 -1.80 5.52
C PHE A 28 9.99 -3.27 5.15
N ALA A 29 10.30 -3.61 3.90
CA ALA A 29 10.32 -4.96 3.36
C ALA A 29 11.56 -5.22 2.49
N ASN A 30 11.65 -6.44 1.98
CA ASN A 30 12.65 -6.87 1.00
C ASN A 30 11.98 -7.95 0.12
N GLU A 31 12.47 -8.11 -1.11
CA GLU A 31 11.99 -9.12 -2.06
C GLU A 31 12.25 -10.55 -1.56
N HIS A 32 13.36 -10.76 -0.84
CA HIS A 32 13.70 -12.07 -0.27
C HIS A 32 13.20 -12.21 1.19
N CYS A 33 11.93 -11.91 1.41
CA CYS A 33 11.30 -11.97 2.73
C CYS A 33 9.95 -12.71 2.63
N PRO A 34 9.89 -14.01 2.95
CA PRO A 34 8.66 -14.80 2.86
C PRO A 34 7.52 -14.23 3.71
N ALA A 35 7.84 -13.73 4.92
CA ALA A 35 6.85 -13.09 5.78
C ALA A 35 6.29 -11.78 5.19
N CYS A 36 7.05 -11.11 4.32
CA CYS A 36 6.64 -9.86 3.70
C CYS A 36 5.61 -10.08 2.59
N GLU A 37 5.63 -11.25 1.92
CA GLU A 37 4.66 -11.60 0.87
C GLU A 37 3.23 -11.57 1.39
N TRP A 38 3.00 -12.13 2.58
CA TRP A 38 1.69 -12.11 3.25
C TRP A 38 1.39 -10.78 3.93
N ALA A 39 2.41 -10.16 4.55
CA ALA A 39 2.22 -8.94 5.32
C ALA A 39 1.96 -7.69 4.46
N GLY A 40 2.53 -7.62 3.26
CA GLY A 40 2.39 -6.45 2.38
C GLY A 40 0.94 -6.15 1.97
N PRO A 41 0.18 -7.15 1.48
CA PRO A 41 -1.24 -6.99 1.15
C PRO A 41 -2.09 -6.56 2.36
N VAL A 42 -1.95 -7.23 3.50
CA VAL A 42 -2.70 -6.91 4.73
C VAL A 42 -2.39 -5.49 5.19
N PHE A 43 -1.11 -5.10 5.18
CA PHE A 43 -0.71 -3.75 5.52
C PHE A 43 -1.36 -2.71 4.60
N ARG A 44 -1.39 -2.97 3.29
CA ARG A 44 -1.99 -2.06 2.30
C ARG A 44 -3.49 -1.89 2.55
N GLU A 45 -4.19 -2.98 2.79
CA GLU A 45 -5.63 -2.97 3.07
C GLU A 45 -5.97 -2.14 4.31
N VAL A 46 -5.25 -2.36 5.41
CA VAL A 46 -5.43 -1.60 6.66
C VAL A 46 -5.02 -0.13 6.50
N ALA A 47 -3.98 0.15 5.70
CA ALA A 47 -3.45 1.49 5.48
C ALA A 47 -4.30 2.35 4.54
N GLU A 48 -5.01 1.74 3.59
CA GLU A 48 -5.74 2.42 2.51
C GLU A 48 -6.70 3.53 3.00
N PRO A 49 -7.54 3.30 4.04
CA PRO A 49 -8.45 4.33 4.56
C PRO A 49 -7.71 5.56 5.13
N TYR A 50 -6.43 5.44 5.45
CA TYR A 50 -5.61 6.47 6.08
C TYR A 50 -4.74 7.27 5.09
N ARG A 51 -4.75 6.93 3.79
CA ARG A 51 -3.91 7.57 2.75
C ARG A 51 -4.03 9.09 2.68
N HIS A 52 -5.20 9.64 3.05
CA HIS A 52 -5.45 11.09 3.06
C HIS A 52 -5.16 11.76 4.42
N ARG A 53 -4.88 10.97 5.47
CA ARG A 53 -4.59 11.48 6.82
C ARG A 53 -3.14 11.28 7.25
N ALA A 54 -2.45 10.30 6.69
CA ALA A 54 -1.05 10.03 6.96
C ALA A 54 -0.24 9.92 5.66
N ASN A 55 1.08 10.13 5.74
CA ASN A 55 2.00 9.81 4.67
C ASN A 55 2.48 8.37 4.90
N ILE A 56 2.19 7.48 3.96
CA ILE A 56 2.44 6.04 4.12
C ILE A 56 3.43 5.64 3.02
N TYR A 57 4.55 5.06 3.43
CA TYR A 57 5.63 4.65 2.54
C TYR A 57 5.90 3.15 2.70
N MET A 58 5.90 2.43 1.59
CA MET A 58 6.43 1.06 1.51
C MET A 58 7.85 1.15 0.95
N LEU A 59 8.82 0.64 1.68
CA LEU A 59 10.24 0.83 1.43
C LEU A 59 10.95 -0.51 1.28
N ASN A 60 11.68 -0.69 0.19
CA ASN A 60 12.63 -1.78 0.05
C ASN A 60 13.92 -1.45 0.81
N THR A 61 14.32 -2.31 1.73
CA THR A 61 15.54 -2.15 2.54
C THR A 61 16.83 -2.22 1.74
N ARG A 62 16.83 -2.80 0.52
CA ARG A 62 17.99 -2.78 -0.38
C ARG A 62 18.17 -1.44 -1.11
N GLU A 63 17.06 -0.75 -1.38
CA GLU A 63 17.03 0.50 -2.15
C GLU A 63 16.99 1.75 -1.27
N SER A 64 16.63 1.57 0.01
CA SER A 64 16.50 2.66 0.97
C SER A 64 17.70 2.72 1.91
N PRO A 65 18.16 3.90 2.35
CA PRO A 65 19.21 4.02 3.35
C PRO A 65 18.88 3.21 4.62
N ARG A 66 19.87 2.58 5.26
CA ARG A 66 19.62 1.80 6.47
C ARG A 66 18.98 2.68 7.56
N HIS A 67 17.81 2.27 8.04
CA HIS A 67 17.17 2.89 9.18
C HIS A 67 17.65 2.17 10.47
N PRO A 68 18.19 2.88 11.49
CA PRO A 68 18.84 2.25 12.65
C PRO A 68 17.89 1.38 13.48
N LEU A 69 16.59 1.72 13.50
CA LEU A 69 15.57 0.92 14.16
C LEU A 69 15.10 -0.30 13.36
N VAL A 70 15.52 -0.48 12.11
CA VAL A 70 15.08 -1.60 11.26
C VAL A 70 16.18 -2.66 11.28
N THR A 71 15.96 -3.71 12.09
CA THR A 71 16.88 -4.84 12.25
C THR A 71 16.47 -6.05 11.42
N GLY A 72 15.28 -6.03 10.83
CA GLY A 72 14.72 -7.10 10.02
C GLY A 72 13.41 -6.67 9.37
N THR A 73 12.91 -7.49 8.44
CA THR A 73 11.68 -7.23 7.69
C THR A 73 10.64 -8.35 7.91
N PRO A 74 9.33 -8.05 7.90
CA PRO A 74 8.76 -6.71 7.80
C PRO A 74 8.93 -5.91 9.10
N THR A 75 9.05 -4.58 9.01
CA THR A 75 9.03 -3.68 10.18
C THR A 75 8.17 -2.46 9.86
N VAL A 76 7.29 -2.08 10.78
CA VAL A 76 6.46 -0.87 10.65
C VAL A 76 6.87 0.15 11.69
N LEU A 77 7.15 1.38 11.26
CA LEU A 77 7.45 2.51 12.13
C LEU A 77 6.39 3.59 11.98
N PHE A 78 5.79 3.99 13.11
CA PHE A 78 4.84 5.09 13.19
C PHE A 78 5.56 6.31 13.74
N TYR A 79 5.48 7.42 13.03
CA TYR A 79 6.04 8.71 13.42
C TYR A 79 4.99 9.80 13.44
N LYS A 80 5.16 10.76 14.34
CA LYS A 80 4.39 12.01 14.36
C LYS A 80 5.29 13.13 14.85
N ASN A 81 5.29 14.27 14.15
CA ASN A 81 6.16 15.42 14.45
C ASN A 81 7.64 15.02 14.58
N GLY A 82 8.13 14.15 13.68
CA GLY A 82 9.48 13.62 13.70
C GLY A 82 9.83 12.65 14.85
N LYS A 83 8.89 12.36 15.76
CA LYS A 83 9.09 11.44 16.89
C LYS A 83 8.52 10.07 16.60
N LEU A 84 9.26 9.02 16.94
CA LEU A 84 8.78 7.65 16.85
C LEU A 84 7.69 7.43 17.91
N LEU A 85 6.50 7.04 17.47
CA LEU A 85 5.37 6.68 18.35
C LEU A 85 5.36 5.19 18.65
N LYS A 86 5.61 4.36 17.62
CA LYS A 86 5.52 2.91 17.72
C LYS A 86 6.43 2.26 16.69
N LYS A 87 7.03 1.13 17.10
CA LYS A 87 7.73 0.20 16.22
C LYS A 87 7.05 -1.17 16.34
N LEU A 88 6.72 -1.76 15.20
CA LEU A 88 6.25 -3.14 15.09
C LEU A 88 7.35 -3.97 14.43
N LYS A 89 7.72 -5.08 15.09
CA LYS A 89 8.51 -6.14 14.46
C LYS A 89 7.51 -7.06 13.77
N GLY A 90 7.41 -6.95 12.44
CA GLY A 90 6.30 -7.51 11.67
C GLY A 90 5.08 -6.58 11.63
N ILE A 91 3.93 -7.14 11.25
CA ILE A 91 2.64 -6.43 11.22
C ILE A 91 1.64 -6.92 12.28
N GLY A 92 1.91 -8.05 12.95
CA GLY A 92 0.94 -8.68 13.84
C GLY A 92 -0.24 -9.29 13.07
N THR A 93 -1.43 -9.21 13.66
CA THR A 93 -2.70 -9.55 13.01
C THR A 93 -3.35 -8.31 12.38
N GLU A 94 -4.31 -8.50 11.48
CA GLU A 94 -5.06 -7.40 10.87
C GLU A 94 -5.74 -6.51 11.93
N GLU A 95 -6.30 -7.10 12.98
CA GLU A 95 -7.02 -6.38 14.05
C GLU A 95 -6.05 -5.54 14.88
N THR A 96 -4.89 -6.10 15.24
CA THR A 96 -3.88 -5.38 16.01
C THR A 96 -3.26 -4.25 15.19
N LEU A 97 -3.00 -4.48 13.91
CA LEU A 97 -2.54 -3.44 12.99
C LEU A 97 -3.58 -2.33 12.84
N THR A 98 -4.85 -2.69 12.65
CA THR A 98 -5.97 -1.74 12.55
C THR A 98 -6.09 -0.88 13.81
N ALA A 99 -5.96 -1.51 14.99
CA ALA A 99 -5.97 -0.80 16.26
C ALA A 99 -4.78 0.18 16.39
N ASP A 100 -3.59 -0.20 15.93
CA ASP A 100 -2.42 0.68 15.92
C ASP A 100 -2.61 1.89 15.00
N PHE A 101 -3.14 1.69 13.79
CA PHE A 101 -3.49 2.78 12.88
C PHE A 101 -4.54 3.72 13.49
N ALA A 102 -5.62 3.19 14.05
CA ALA A 102 -6.66 3.97 14.69
C ALA A 102 -6.14 4.76 15.90
N ARG A 103 -5.25 4.16 16.70
CA ARG A 103 -4.64 4.79 17.88
C ARG A 103 -3.70 5.92 17.52
N HIS A 104 -2.86 5.76 16.50
CA HIS A 104 -1.78 6.71 16.22
C HIS A 104 -2.13 7.76 15.16
N ILE A 105 -3.07 7.48 14.27
CA ILE A 105 -3.53 8.40 13.22
C ILE A 105 -4.89 9.02 13.56
N GLY A 106 -5.69 8.33 14.38
CA GLY A 106 -7.04 8.72 14.78
C GLY A 106 -8.12 7.98 13.97
N ARG A 107 -9.32 7.84 14.55
CA ARG A 107 -10.44 7.12 13.91
C ARG A 107 -10.81 7.77 12.57
N THR A 108 -10.76 6.99 11.50
CA THR A 108 -11.27 7.38 10.19
C THR A 108 -12.74 7.01 10.09
N ARG A 109 -13.59 7.95 9.64
CA ARG A 109 -14.81 7.55 8.92
C ARG A 109 -14.29 6.96 7.62
N ALA A 110 -14.14 5.64 7.59
CA ALA A 110 -13.74 4.97 6.37
C ALA A 110 -14.82 5.28 5.34
N THR A 111 -14.51 6.14 4.36
CA THR A 111 -15.18 6.01 3.08
C THR A 111 -14.63 4.71 2.52
N VAL A 112 -15.22 3.58 2.92
CA VAL A 112 -14.92 2.26 2.38
C VAL A 112 -15.41 2.30 0.95
N VAL A 113 -14.62 2.93 0.09
CA VAL A 113 -14.78 2.80 -1.33
C VAL A 113 -13.97 1.56 -1.70
N GLN A 114 -14.51 0.39 -1.36
CA GLN A 114 -14.19 -0.84 -2.06
C GLN A 114 -14.75 -0.67 -3.49
N GLN A 115 -14.11 0.15 -4.32
CA GLN A 115 -14.35 0.06 -5.77
C GLN A 115 -13.66 -1.23 -6.20
N LYS A 116 -14.36 -2.35 -6.04
CA LYS A 116 -14.13 -3.50 -6.90
C LYS A 116 -14.13 -2.92 -8.33
N PRO A 117 -13.09 -3.17 -9.15
CA PRO A 117 -13.07 -2.64 -10.50
C PRO A 117 -14.41 -2.95 -11.16
N ARG A 118 -15.12 -1.94 -11.66
CA ARG A 118 -16.37 -2.13 -12.43
C ARG A 118 -16.16 -3.03 -13.66
N HIS A 119 -14.90 -3.36 -13.95
CA HIS A 119 -14.42 -4.16 -15.05
C HIS A 119 -13.62 -5.36 -14.54
N ASP A 120 -14.26 -6.27 -13.78
CA ASP A 120 -13.65 -7.56 -13.48
C ASP A 120 -13.46 -8.41 -14.76
N LEU A 121 -12.66 -9.47 -14.70
CA LEU A 121 -12.42 -10.35 -15.85
C LEU A 121 -13.72 -10.95 -16.41
N GLY A 122 -14.75 -11.13 -15.58
CA GLY A 122 -16.07 -11.59 -16.00
C GLY A 122 -16.87 -10.54 -16.77
N TRP A 123 -16.75 -9.27 -16.38
CA TRP A 123 -17.27 -8.12 -17.12
C TRP A 123 -16.52 -7.95 -18.44
N LEU A 124 -15.18 -7.99 -18.45
CA LEU A 124 -14.37 -7.91 -19.68
C LEU A 124 -14.74 -9.01 -20.68
N ARG A 125 -14.86 -10.26 -20.21
CA ARG A 125 -15.29 -11.39 -21.05
C ARG A 125 -16.70 -11.21 -21.60
N ARG A 126 -17.63 -10.56 -20.88
CA ARG A 126 -18.99 -10.27 -21.36
C ARG A 126 -19.00 -9.14 -22.38
N THR A 127 -18.34 -8.04 -22.08
CA THR A 127 -18.28 -6.85 -22.94
C THR A 127 -17.60 -7.16 -24.27
N LEU A 128 -16.48 -7.89 -24.24
CA LEU A 128 -15.75 -8.25 -25.45
C LEU A 128 -16.43 -9.36 -26.27
N ARG A 129 -17.41 -10.09 -25.71
CA ARG A 129 -18.11 -11.19 -26.41
C ARG A 129 -18.91 -10.71 -27.63
N ASN A 130 -19.42 -9.48 -27.58
CA ASN A 130 -20.28 -8.92 -28.61
C ASN A 130 -19.55 -7.98 -29.57
N LEU A 131 -18.25 -7.72 -29.35
CA LEU A 131 -17.43 -6.98 -30.30
C LEU A 131 -17.14 -7.86 -31.50
N CYS A 132 -17.70 -7.51 -32.66
CA CYS A 132 -17.24 -8.06 -33.91
C CYS A 132 -15.84 -7.52 -34.19
N THR A 133 -14.85 -8.40 -34.23
CA THR A 133 -13.54 -8.05 -34.78
C THR A 133 -13.73 -7.62 -36.25
N ILE A 134 -12.94 -6.65 -36.73
CA ILE A 134 -13.03 -6.07 -38.09
C ILE A 134 -13.21 -7.13 -39.22
N PRO A 135 -12.58 -8.32 -39.17
CA PRO A 135 -12.80 -9.36 -40.18
C PRO A 135 -14.25 -9.90 -40.23
N ARG A 136 -14.93 -10.01 -39.07
CA ARG A 136 -16.33 -10.50 -38.99
C ARG A 136 -17.34 -9.50 -39.53
N ALA A 137 -17.04 -8.20 -39.46
CA ALA A 137 -17.89 -7.16 -40.03
C ALA A 137 -17.86 -7.18 -41.58
N GLN A 138 -16.73 -7.52 -42.19
CA GLN A 138 -16.58 -7.61 -43.65
C GLN A 138 -17.37 -8.79 -44.25
N SER A 139 -17.33 -9.96 -43.61
CA SER A 139 -18.11 -11.14 -44.06
C SER A 139 -19.63 -10.93 -44.00
N ARG A 140 -20.15 -10.24 -42.96
CA ARG A 140 -21.59 -9.94 -42.87
C ARG A 140 -22.09 -8.94 -43.93
N ARG A 141 -21.24 -8.03 -44.39
CA ARG A 141 -21.61 -7.11 -45.48
C ARG A 141 -21.67 -7.81 -46.83
N GLN A 142 -20.79 -8.78 -47.09
CA GLN A 142 -20.74 -9.48 -48.38
C GLN A 142 -21.97 -10.39 -48.61
N HIS A 143 -22.57 -10.94 -47.54
CA HIS A 143 -23.79 -11.76 -47.67
C HIS A 143 -25.10 -10.95 -47.76
N ALA A 144 -25.09 -9.64 -47.45
CA ALA A 144 -26.27 -8.79 -47.51
C ALA A 144 -26.49 -8.14 -48.89
N THR A 145 -25.59 -8.36 -49.85
CA THR A 145 -25.61 -7.74 -51.19
C THR A 145 -25.81 -8.76 -52.32
N SER A 146 -26.25 -9.98 -52.00
CA SER A 146 -26.59 -11.02 -52.97
C SER A 146 -28.06 -11.44 -52.87
N LEU A 147 -28.94 -10.45 -53.00
CA LEU A 147 -30.34 -10.59 -53.44
C LEU A 147 -30.64 -9.44 -54.40
#